data_AF-A0A4U7EZH1-F1
#
_entry.id   AF-A0A4U7EZH1-F1
#
_cell.length_a   1.000
_cell.length_b   1.000
_cell.length_c   1.000
_cell.angle_alpha   90.00
_cell.angle_beta   90.00
_cell.angle_gamma   90.00
#
_symmetry.space_group_name_H-M   'P 1'
#
loop_
_entity.id
_entity.type
_entity.pdbx_description
1 polymer ?
#
loop_
_entity_poly.entity_id
_entity_poly.type
_entity_poly.pdbx_seq_one_letter_code
_entity_poly.pdbx_strand_id
1 'polypeptide(L)'
;MSDGFDKEAEREKLREKFARDDEKREHTQRMSELLLQGATMTNRHCDECGDPIFRHDGREFCPTCQAGDRGDTERDTESDARTTADT
;
A
#
# COMPACT_ATOMS: atom_id res chain seq x y z
N MET A 1 4.28 -33.39 38.40
CA MET A 1 5.33 -32.38 38.27
C MET A 1 5.04 -31.63 36.98
N SER A 2 4.22 -30.57 37.03
CA SER A 2 3.96 -29.79 35.82
C SER A 2 5.23 -29.02 35.50
N ASP A 3 6.00 -29.52 34.53
CA ASP A 3 7.03 -28.74 33.85
C ASP A 3 6.40 -27.39 33.48
N GLY A 4 6.87 -26.35 34.17
CA GLY A 4 6.08 -25.16 34.47
C GLY A 4 5.87 -24.30 33.24
N PHE A 5 4.78 -24.56 32.51
CA PHE A 5 4.23 -23.61 31.56
C PHE A 5 3.88 -22.33 32.32
N ASP A 6 4.75 -21.33 32.19
CA ASP A 6 4.52 -20.00 32.75
C ASP A 6 3.39 -19.33 31.97
N LYS A 7 2.18 -19.50 32.51
CA LYS A 7 0.93 -19.00 31.91
C LYS A 7 0.95 -17.49 31.71
N GLU A 8 1.74 -16.75 32.49
CA GLU A 8 1.82 -15.30 32.39
C GLU A 8 2.71 -14.91 31.21
N ALA A 9 3.90 -15.51 31.10
CA ALA A 9 4.80 -15.31 29.96
C ALA A 9 4.14 -15.67 28.61
N GLU A 10 3.35 -16.75 28.60
CA GLU A 10 2.66 -17.19 27.38
C GLU A 10 1.47 -16.29 27.02
N ARG A 11 0.76 -15.74 28.02
CA ARG A 11 -0.31 -14.75 27.79
C ARG A 11 0.27 -13.45 27.22
N GLU A 12 1.42 -13.03 27.70
CA GLU A 12 2.11 -11.83 27.21
C GLU A 12 2.56 -12.00 25.75
N LYS A 13 3.24 -13.10 25.43
CA LYS A 13 3.60 -13.43 24.03
C LYS A 13 2.38 -13.49 23.11
N LEU A 14 1.26 -14.04 23.58
CA LEU A 14 0.02 -14.06 22.80
C LEU A 14 -0.48 -12.64 22.54
N ARG A 15 -0.51 -11.77 23.56
CA ARG A 15 -0.94 -10.38 23.43
C ARG A 15 -0.08 -9.61 22.42
N GLU A 16 1.24 -9.74 22.51
CA GLU A 16 2.16 -9.12 21.55
C GLU A 16 1.92 -9.60 20.12
N LYS A 17 1.72 -10.92 19.94
CA LYS A 17 1.41 -11.49 18.62
C LYS A 17 0.09 -10.95 18.06
N PHE A 18 -0.97 -10.92 18.88
CA PHE A 18 -2.27 -10.41 18.46
C PHE A 18 -2.22 -8.93 18.09
N ALA A 19 -1.52 -8.10 18.88
CA ALA A 19 -1.36 -6.67 18.57
C ALA A 19 -0.68 -6.45 17.21
N ARG A 20 0.40 -7.17 16.92
CA ARG A 20 1.08 -7.11 15.62
C ARG A 20 0.21 -7.62 14.46
N ASP A 21 -0.62 -8.63 14.72
CA ASP A 21 -1.54 -9.17 13.71
C ASP A 21 -2.70 -8.20 13.44
N ASP A 22 -3.12 -7.40 14.43
CA ASP A 22 -4.14 -6.36 14.27
C ASP A 22 -3.65 -5.21 13.37
N GLU A 23 -2.42 -4.72 13.57
CA GLU A 23 -1.82 -3.69 12.70
C GLU A 23 -1.77 -4.13 11.23
N LYS A 24 -1.43 -5.41 10.98
CA LYS A 24 -1.46 -5.96 9.61
C LYS A 24 -2.87 -6.03 9.03
N ARG A 25 -3.87 -6.33 9.86
CA ARG A 25 -5.26 -6.41 9.41
C ARG A 25 -5.80 -5.04 9.01
N GLU A 26 -5.41 -3.97 9.69
CA GLU A 26 -5.88 -2.62 9.36
C GLU A 26 -5.56 -2.22 7.93
N HIS A 27 -4.37 -2.55 7.43
CA HIS A 27 -3.98 -2.21 6.06
C HIS A 27 -4.87 -2.91 5.03
N THR A 28 -5.04 -4.22 5.16
CA THR A 28 -5.92 -5.00 4.27
C THR A 28 -7.38 -4.59 4.39
N GLN A 29 -7.85 -4.27 5.61
CA GLN A 29 -9.21 -3.81 5.84
C GLN A 29 -9.47 -2.48 5.14
N ARG A 30 -8.58 -1.49 5.29
CA ARG A 30 -8.68 -0.19 4.61
C ARG A 30 -8.75 -0.36 3.08
N MET A 31 -7.95 -1.25 2.50
CA MET A 31 -8.02 -1.54 1.07
C MET A 31 -9.36 -2.17 0.67
N SER A 32 -9.87 -3.13 1.44
CA SER A 32 -11.13 -3.81 1.15
C SER A 32 -12.33 -2.86 1.24
N GLU A 33 -12.31 -1.93 2.19
CA GLU A 33 -13.38 -0.96 2.39
C GLU A 33 -13.47 0.02 1.21
N LEU A 34 -12.34 0.47 0.68
CA LEU A 34 -12.31 1.33 -0.51
C LEU A 34 -12.91 0.64 -1.74
N LEU A 35 -12.61 -0.64 -1.93
CA LEU A 35 -13.21 -1.42 -3.03
C LEU A 35 -14.71 -1.57 -2.86
N LEU A 36 -15.19 -1.78 -1.62
CA LEU A 36 -16.62 -1.84 -1.32
C LEU A 36 -17.33 -0.49 -1.54
N GLN A 37 -16.64 0.63 -1.33
CA GLN A 37 -17.12 1.98 -1.62
C GLN A 37 -17.09 2.34 -3.12
N GLY A 38 -16.64 1.41 -3.98
CA GLY A 38 -16.58 1.60 -5.43
C GLY A 38 -15.29 2.25 -5.94
N ALA A 39 -14.27 2.39 -5.09
CA ALA A 39 -12.96 2.83 -5.55
C ALA A 39 -12.30 1.74 -6.41
N THR A 40 -11.53 2.15 -7.42
CA THR A 40 -10.81 1.23 -8.31
C THR A 40 -9.32 1.34 -8.05
N MET A 41 -8.65 0.21 -7.88
CA MET A 41 -7.19 0.16 -7.81
C MET A 41 -6.59 0.42 -9.20
N THR A 42 -5.64 1.35 -9.30
CA THR A 42 -4.92 1.64 -10.55
C THR A 42 -3.67 0.76 -10.68
N ASN A 43 -2.99 0.81 -11.83
CA ASN A 43 -1.70 0.12 -12.02
C ASN A 43 -0.50 0.82 -11.36
N ARG A 44 -0.73 1.98 -10.73
CA ARG A 44 0.34 2.80 -10.13
C ARG A 44 0.43 2.55 -8.63
N HIS A 45 1.63 2.66 -8.09
CA HIS A 45 1.91 2.57 -6.66
C HIS A 45 2.49 3.91 -6.19
N CYS A 46 2.28 4.25 -4.93
CA CYS A 46 2.82 5.46 -4.32
C CYS A 46 4.33 5.33 -4.15
N ASP A 47 5.11 6.31 -4.60
CA ASP A 47 6.57 6.28 -4.47
C ASP A 47 7.06 6.42 -3.02
N GLU A 48 6.20 6.90 -2.12
CA GLU A 48 6.55 7.15 -0.72
C GLU A 48 6.34 5.91 0.16
N CYS A 49 5.23 5.19 -0.02
CA CYS A 49 4.88 4.03 0.83
C CYS A 49 4.75 2.69 0.07
N GLY A 50 4.71 2.70 -1.26
CA GLY A 50 4.56 1.51 -2.08
C GLY A 50 3.13 0.97 -2.23
N ASP A 51 2.14 1.58 -1.57
CA ASP A 51 0.74 1.16 -1.70
C ASP A 51 0.14 1.54 -3.06
N PRO A 52 -0.79 0.75 -3.61
CA PRO A 52 -1.42 1.06 -4.88
C PRO A 52 -2.26 2.34 -4.77
N ILE A 53 -2.28 3.11 -5.86
CA ILE A 53 -3.09 4.31 -6.01
C ILE A 53 -4.52 3.90 -6.36
N PHE A 54 -5.49 4.43 -5.63
CA PHE A 54 -6.92 4.21 -5.87
C PHE A 54 -7.54 5.39 -6.60
N ARG A 55 -8.57 5.13 -7.40
CA ARG A 55 -9.42 6.12 -8.04
C ARG A 55 -10.84 6.03 -7.51
N HIS A 56 -11.39 7.14 -7.03
CA HIS A 56 -12.77 7.25 -6.56
C HIS A 56 -13.35 8.59 -7.04
N ASP A 57 -14.53 8.56 -7.66
CA ASP A 57 -15.18 9.75 -8.25
C ASP A 57 -14.27 10.58 -9.18
N GLY A 58 -13.41 9.91 -9.94
CA GLY A 58 -12.47 10.55 -10.88
C GLY A 58 -11.21 11.15 -10.25
N ARG A 59 -11.04 11.07 -8.92
CA ARG A 59 -9.84 11.51 -8.21
C ARG A 59 -8.96 10.35 -7.83
N GLU A 60 -7.66 10.50 -8.04
CA GLU A 60 -6.65 9.49 -7.71
C GLU A 60 -5.91 9.86 -6.43
N PHE A 61 -5.76 8.90 -5.50
CA PHE A 61 -5.16 9.13 -4.20
C PHE A 61 -4.50 7.88 -3.62
N CYS A 62 -3.52 8.07 -2.74
CA CYS A 62 -2.94 7.02 -1.93
C CYS A 62 -3.76 6.85 -0.63
N PRO A 63 -4.21 5.62 -0.29
CA PRO A 63 -5.02 5.39 0.91
C PRO A 63 -4.26 5.54 2.22
N THR A 64 -2.92 5.43 2.17
CA THR A 64 -2.05 5.49 3.35
C THR A 64 -1.47 6.88 3.56
N CYS A 65 -0.96 7.52 2.50
CA CYS A 65 -0.38 8.87 2.60
C CYS A 65 -1.42 9.99 2.51
N GLN A 66 -2.65 9.72 2.02
CA GLN A 66 -3.69 10.73 1.75
C GLN A 66 -3.24 11.89 0.84
N ALA A 67 -2.14 11.74 0.10
CA ALA A 67 -1.70 12.70 -0.90
C ALA A 67 -2.59 12.60 -2.15
N GLY A 68 -3.75 13.26 -2.10
CA GLY A 68 -4.48 13.71 -3.28
C GLY A 68 -3.90 15.04 -3.76
N ASP A 69 -3.91 15.25 -5.08
CA ASP A 69 -3.39 16.44 -5.79
C ASP A 69 -1.87 16.51 -6.00
N ARG A 70 -1.32 15.54 -6.74
CA ARG A 70 -0.32 15.84 -7.78
C ARG A 70 -0.63 15.03 -9.04
N GLY A 71 -1.57 15.54 -9.82
CA GLY A 71 -1.48 15.38 -11.27
C GLY A 71 -0.16 15.96 -11.75
N ASP A 72 0.33 15.44 -12.87
CA ASP A 72 1.57 15.83 -13.55
C ASP A 72 2.90 15.29 -13.00
N THR A 73 3.30 14.14 -13.55
CA THR A 73 4.52 14.14 -14.38
C THR A 73 4.26 13.20 -15.54
N GLU A 74 3.70 13.76 -16.60
CA GLU A 74 4.00 13.34 -17.96
C GLU A 74 5.52 13.16 -18.06
N ARG A 75 5.97 11.91 -18.14
CA ARG A 75 7.23 11.56 -18.80
C ARG A 75 6.90 10.72 -20.02
N ASP A 76 6.08 11.30 -20.88
CA ASP A 76 6.31 11.19 -22.32
C ASP A 76 7.62 11.92 -22.61
N THR A 77 8.72 11.18 -22.49
CA THR A 77 9.96 11.52 -23.21
C THR A 77 10.07 10.57 -24.37
N GLU A 78 9.18 10.80 -25.34
CA GLU A 78 9.52 10.64 -26.75
C GLU A 78 10.72 11.56 -27.03
N SER A 79 11.93 11.04 -26.78
CA SER A 79 13.15 11.60 -27.36
C SER A 79 13.29 11.02 -28.75
N ASP A 80 12.67 11.69 -29.69
CA ASP A 80 12.92 11.62 -31.12
C ASP A 80 14.41 11.89 -31.45
N ALA A 81 14.89 11.17 -32.46
CA ALA A 81 16.00 11.48 -33.38
C ALA A 81 17.44 11.70 -32.86
N ARG A 82 18.32 10.73 -33.17
CA ARG A 82 19.41 10.84 -34.18
C ARG A 82 20.46 9.74 -33.99
N THR A 83 20.49 8.77 -34.89
CA THR A 83 21.74 8.32 -35.55
C THR A 83 21.36 7.73 -36.91
N THR A 84 21.17 8.61 -37.88
CA THR A 84 21.57 8.31 -39.25
C THR A 84 23.10 8.22 -39.29
N ALA A 85 23.61 7.28 -40.08
CA ALA A 85 25.02 7.00 -40.42
C ALA A 85 25.72 5.94 -39.55
N ASP A 86 25.63 4.68 -39.99
CA ASP A 86 26.85 3.93 -40.35
C ASP A 86 26.51 3.06 -41.57
N THR A 87 27.23 3.31 -42.66
CA THR A 87 27.21 2.58 -43.93
C THR A 87 28.36 1.60 -43.92
#